data_AF-A0A1G5I9H4-F1
#
_entry.id   AF-A0A1G5I9H4-F1
#
_cell.length_a   1.000
_cell.length_b   1.000
_cell.length_c   1.000
_cell.angle_alpha   90.00
_cell.angle_beta   90.00
_cell.angle_gamma   90.00
#
_symmetry.space_group_name_H-M   'P 1'
#
loop_
_entity.id
_entity.type
_entity.pdbx_description
1 polymer ?
#
loop_
_entity_poly.entity_id
_entity_poly.type
_entity_poly.pdbx_seq_one_letter_code
_entity_poly.pdbx_strand_id
1 'polypeptide(L)'
;MRLVALYLPQYHPTEINDKWYGKGFTEWTNVASAKPLFKGHYEPHIPADLGFYDLRLPEVRREQARLAQEYGVEAFCYWTYWFGNGETALDMPIWEVYKDKSITLPFCLGWGNHSWEKKTWDNNAKNELIVEQKYLGEGDYSKFFYTMLPLFKDERYFRVNNKCFFIIYEPLDNAKEISAFITKWRELATKEGIGDFFFVGKDFDSRDKDKILSVGFDAIYNDDVFNIHHKLSLLKKVLLKFQREVLRHPTVFKYKDALKYMITDDCKNDNVIPTVAPNWDHSPRSGANAIILEDCQPKYFKKVLEIAKETVEHKDSEKQLVIVKSWNEWGEGNHLEPDRKYGRGYLEAIRDVMREG
;
A
#
# COMPACT_ATOMS: atom_id res chain seq x y z
N MET A 1 14.82 12.66 1.19
CA MET A 1 14.12 11.40 1.50
C MET A 1 13.73 10.72 0.21
N ARG A 2 13.53 9.40 0.25
CA ARG A 2 13.20 8.51 -0.88
C ARG A 2 11.77 7.99 -0.70
N LEU A 3 10.86 8.35 -1.61
CA LEU A 3 9.42 8.14 -1.42
C LEU A 3 8.90 6.99 -2.28
N VAL A 4 8.42 5.92 -1.65
CA VAL A 4 7.85 4.75 -2.34
C VAL A 4 6.35 4.73 -2.09
N ALA A 5 5.54 4.82 -3.15
CA ALA A 5 4.08 4.77 -3.02
C ALA A 5 3.57 3.35 -3.28
N LEU A 6 2.73 2.83 -2.38
CA LEU A 6 2.04 1.56 -2.59
C LEU A 6 1.04 1.70 -3.75
N TYR A 7 0.96 0.69 -4.61
CA TYR A 7 0.17 0.72 -5.83
C TYR A 7 -0.77 -0.47 -5.89
N LEU A 8 -2.07 -0.20 -6.00
CA LEU A 8 -3.12 -1.19 -6.12
C LEU A 8 -3.37 -1.53 -7.61
N PRO A 9 -3.10 -2.77 -8.07
CA PRO A 9 -3.29 -3.15 -9.48
C PRO A 9 -4.76 -3.46 -9.87
N GLN A 10 -5.74 -3.26 -9.00
CA GLN A 10 -7.08 -3.83 -9.17
C GLN A 10 -7.94 -3.22 -10.29
N TYR A 11 -7.75 -1.96 -10.67
CA TYR A 11 -8.62 -1.14 -11.54
C TYR A 11 -8.69 -1.57 -13.03
N HIS A 12 -8.96 -2.85 -13.25
CA HIS A 12 -9.27 -3.50 -14.52
C HIS A 12 -10.07 -4.78 -14.21
N PRO A 13 -11.00 -5.19 -15.07
CA PRO A 13 -11.76 -6.42 -14.84
C PRO A 13 -10.83 -7.65 -14.91
N THR A 14 -11.10 -8.63 -14.06
CA THR A 14 -10.44 -9.96 -14.10
C THR A 14 -11.48 -11.06 -14.02
N GLU A 15 -11.14 -12.26 -14.51
CA GLU A 15 -12.04 -13.41 -14.45
C GLU A 15 -12.41 -13.77 -13.01
N ILE A 16 -11.47 -13.67 -12.07
CA ILE A 16 -11.69 -13.90 -10.64
C ILE A 16 -12.69 -12.88 -10.11
N ASN A 17 -12.47 -11.59 -10.36
CA ASN A 17 -13.37 -10.54 -9.89
C ASN A 17 -14.77 -10.68 -10.50
N ASP A 18 -14.85 -10.94 -11.81
CA ASP A 18 -16.12 -11.09 -12.51
C ASP A 18 -16.96 -12.26 -11.96
N LYS A 19 -16.30 -13.37 -11.61
CA LYS A 19 -16.95 -14.54 -11.02
C LYS A 19 -17.56 -14.25 -9.65
N TRP A 20 -16.90 -13.45 -8.82
CA TRP A 20 -17.25 -13.29 -7.41
C TRP A 20 -18.03 -12.00 -7.09
N TYR A 21 -17.80 -10.95 -7.86
CA TYR A 21 -18.35 -9.61 -7.63
C TYR A 21 -19.25 -9.14 -8.79
N GLY A 22 -19.34 -9.92 -9.86
CA GLY A 22 -20.17 -9.64 -11.03
C GLY A 22 -19.37 -9.11 -12.20
N LYS A 23 -19.89 -9.32 -13.41
CA LYS A 23 -19.22 -9.01 -14.67
C LYS A 23 -18.80 -7.53 -14.75
N GLY A 24 -17.52 -7.29 -15.04
CA GLY A 24 -16.94 -5.96 -15.16
C GLY A 24 -16.56 -5.32 -13.82
N PHE A 25 -16.53 -6.08 -12.72
CA PHE A 25 -16.21 -5.53 -11.41
C PHE A 25 -14.78 -4.98 -11.37
N THR A 26 -14.69 -3.74 -10.94
CA THR A 26 -13.47 -3.08 -10.46
C THR A 26 -13.82 -2.32 -9.20
N GLU A 27 -12.81 -1.86 -8.46
CA GLU A 27 -13.00 -1.01 -7.28
C GLU A 27 -13.74 0.28 -7.60
N TRP A 28 -13.77 0.71 -8.86
CA TRP A 28 -14.63 1.82 -9.29
C TRP A 28 -16.11 1.58 -9.04
N THR A 29 -16.59 0.33 -9.05
CA THR A 29 -17.97 0.01 -8.68
C THR A 29 -18.29 0.42 -7.25
N ASN A 30 -17.37 0.14 -6.31
CA ASN A 30 -17.51 0.51 -4.91
C ASN A 30 -17.39 2.04 -4.74
N VAL A 31 -16.37 2.64 -5.34
CA VAL A 31 -16.12 4.09 -5.26
C VAL A 31 -17.30 4.89 -5.83
N ALA A 32 -17.78 4.54 -7.03
CA ALA A 32 -18.86 5.28 -7.68
C ALA A 32 -20.22 5.11 -6.98
N SER A 33 -20.41 4.03 -6.22
CA SER A 33 -21.65 3.77 -5.47
C SER A 33 -21.66 4.34 -4.05
N ALA A 34 -20.50 4.80 -3.55
CA ALA A 34 -20.36 5.38 -2.23
C ALA A 34 -21.25 6.61 -2.04
N LYS A 35 -21.74 6.79 -0.81
CA LYS A 35 -22.63 7.89 -0.43
C LYS A 35 -22.18 8.51 0.89
N PRO A 36 -22.36 9.82 1.08
CA PRO A 36 -22.13 10.46 2.37
C PRO A 36 -22.93 9.79 3.49
N LEU A 37 -22.23 9.27 4.49
CA LEU A 37 -22.83 8.67 5.69
C LEU A 37 -23.22 9.69 6.77
N PHE A 38 -22.68 10.91 6.71
CA PHE A 38 -22.99 12.01 7.63
C PHE A 38 -22.79 13.36 6.96
N LYS A 39 -23.30 14.43 7.58
CA LYS A 39 -23.22 15.79 7.02
C LYS A 39 -21.77 16.23 6.88
N GLY A 40 -21.35 16.58 5.66
CA GLY A 40 -19.99 17.02 5.36
C GLY A 40 -19.00 15.91 5.02
N HIS A 41 -19.44 14.64 5.06
CA HIS A 41 -18.67 13.50 4.59
C HIS A 41 -18.45 13.61 3.07
N TYR A 42 -17.18 13.59 2.64
CA TYR A 42 -16.80 13.65 1.24
C TYR A 42 -16.82 12.25 0.61
N GLU A 43 -17.96 11.83 0.09
CA GLU A 43 -18.09 10.66 -0.80
C GLU A 43 -19.13 10.96 -1.89
N PRO A 44 -19.02 10.41 -3.11
CA PRO A 44 -17.88 9.63 -3.60
C PRO A 44 -16.63 10.49 -3.81
N HIS A 45 -15.44 9.92 -3.58
CA HIS A 45 -14.19 10.47 -4.13
C HIS A 45 -14.19 10.31 -5.66
N ILE A 46 -14.14 11.43 -6.39
CA ILE A 46 -14.19 11.42 -7.87
C ILE A 46 -12.81 11.77 -8.42
N PRO A 47 -12.18 10.90 -9.24
CA PRO A 47 -10.91 11.21 -9.90
C PRO A 47 -11.00 12.45 -10.79
N ALA A 48 -9.92 13.24 -10.85
CA ALA A 48 -9.84 14.43 -11.69
C ALA A 48 -9.21 14.11 -13.06
N ASP A 49 -7.88 14.04 -13.12
CA ASP A 49 -7.12 14.06 -14.39
C ASP A 49 -7.32 12.80 -15.24
N LEU A 50 -7.42 11.62 -14.60
CA LEU A 50 -7.47 10.33 -15.29
C LEU A 50 -8.88 9.71 -15.36
N GLY A 51 -9.85 10.30 -14.66
CA GLY A 51 -11.21 9.73 -14.55
C GLY A 51 -11.24 8.32 -13.94
N PHE A 52 -12.36 7.62 -14.14
CA PHE A 52 -12.53 6.21 -13.78
C PHE A 52 -11.79 5.33 -14.81
N TYR A 53 -10.46 5.30 -14.71
CA TYR A 53 -9.58 4.70 -15.70
C TYR A 53 -9.61 3.17 -15.72
N ASP A 54 -9.00 2.56 -16.74
CA ASP A 54 -8.74 1.11 -16.82
C ASP A 54 -7.24 0.85 -16.94
N LEU A 55 -6.66 0.05 -16.04
CA LEU A 55 -5.22 -0.22 -16.02
C LEU A 55 -4.71 -1.07 -17.19
N ARG A 56 -5.58 -1.57 -18.07
CA ARG A 56 -5.17 -2.17 -19.35
C ARG A 56 -4.66 -1.12 -20.33
N LEU A 57 -5.07 0.13 -20.17
CA LEU A 57 -4.72 1.22 -21.08
C LEU A 57 -3.30 1.75 -20.80
N PRO A 58 -2.40 1.74 -21.79
CA PRO A 58 -1.02 2.20 -21.60
C PRO A 58 -0.91 3.69 -21.28
N GLU A 59 -1.79 4.53 -21.82
CA GLU A 59 -1.85 5.97 -21.53
C GLU A 59 -2.08 6.27 -20.06
N VAL A 60 -2.90 5.47 -19.37
CA VAL A 60 -3.18 5.63 -17.94
C VAL A 60 -1.90 5.35 -17.14
N ARG A 61 -1.26 4.21 -17.39
CA ARG A 61 -0.04 3.80 -16.67
C ARG A 61 1.11 4.79 -16.91
N ARG A 62 1.25 5.28 -18.14
CA ARG A 62 2.24 6.30 -18.50
C ARG A 62 1.99 7.62 -17.77
N GLU A 63 0.75 8.08 -17.73
CA GLU A 63 0.42 9.35 -17.08
C GLU A 63 0.54 9.25 -15.55
N GLN A 64 0.15 8.13 -14.94
CA GLN A 64 0.37 7.88 -13.52
C GLN A 64 1.86 7.92 -13.16
N ALA A 65 2.69 7.22 -13.94
CA ALA A 65 4.14 7.23 -13.73
C ALA A 65 4.73 8.63 -13.93
N ARG A 66 4.29 9.35 -14.96
CA ARG A 66 4.72 10.73 -15.25
C ARG A 66 4.38 11.68 -14.10
N LEU A 67 3.14 11.63 -13.60
CA LEU A 67 2.69 12.45 -12.47
C LEU A 67 3.47 12.12 -11.20
N ALA A 68 3.63 10.84 -10.86
CA ALA A 68 4.42 10.43 -9.69
C ALA A 68 5.86 10.96 -9.77
N GLN A 69 6.52 10.79 -10.91
CA GLN A 69 7.88 11.26 -11.13
C GLN A 69 7.99 12.79 -11.07
N GLU A 70 7.05 13.53 -11.67
CA GLU A 70 7.03 15.00 -11.68
C GLU A 70 6.97 15.60 -10.26
N TYR A 71 6.30 14.93 -9.34
CA TYR A 71 6.07 15.43 -7.97
C TYR A 71 6.97 14.80 -6.91
N GLY A 72 7.92 13.94 -7.29
CA GLY A 72 8.95 13.43 -6.37
C GLY A 72 8.63 12.10 -5.70
N VAL A 73 7.69 11.32 -6.22
CA VAL A 73 7.59 9.89 -5.91
C VAL A 73 8.73 9.18 -6.66
N GLU A 74 9.56 8.44 -5.94
CA GLU A 74 10.73 7.76 -6.50
C GLU A 74 10.35 6.41 -7.12
N ALA A 75 9.43 5.68 -6.51
CA ALA A 75 9.00 4.38 -7.04
C ALA A 75 7.55 4.05 -6.69
N PHE A 76 6.94 3.20 -7.51
CA PHE A 76 5.72 2.48 -7.16
C PHE A 76 6.04 1.08 -6.66
N CYS A 77 5.42 0.69 -5.54
CA CYS A 77 5.45 -0.68 -5.05
C CYS A 77 4.14 -1.37 -5.43
N TYR A 78 4.21 -2.22 -6.46
CA TYR A 78 3.05 -2.96 -6.96
C TYR A 78 2.74 -4.14 -6.05
N TRP A 79 1.51 -4.22 -5.55
CA TRP A 79 1.03 -5.46 -4.96
C TRP A 79 1.00 -6.57 -5.99
N THR A 80 1.57 -7.70 -5.62
CA THR A 80 1.57 -8.95 -6.37
C THR A 80 0.96 -10.04 -5.51
N TYR A 81 0.18 -10.92 -6.14
CA TYR A 81 -0.53 -11.98 -5.45
C TYR A 81 -0.10 -13.31 -6.05
N TRP A 82 0.66 -14.07 -5.26
CA TRP A 82 1.06 -15.43 -5.57
C TRP A 82 0.47 -16.37 -4.54
N PHE A 83 -0.50 -17.18 -4.95
CA PHE A 83 -1.27 -18.05 -4.06
C PHE A 83 -0.69 -19.46 -3.95
N GLY A 84 0.31 -19.79 -4.77
CA GLY A 84 0.95 -21.10 -4.83
C GLY A 84 0.67 -21.83 -6.13
N ASN A 85 1.62 -22.68 -6.53
CA ASN A 85 1.61 -23.48 -7.75
C ASN A 85 1.42 -22.67 -9.04
N GLY A 86 1.85 -21.41 -9.09
CA GLY A 86 1.67 -20.55 -10.26
C GLY A 86 0.33 -19.85 -10.35
N GLU A 87 -0.55 -20.03 -9.37
CA GLU A 87 -1.80 -19.27 -9.29
C GLU A 87 -1.51 -17.84 -8.85
N THR A 88 -1.95 -16.87 -9.66
CA THR A 88 -1.73 -15.44 -9.44
C THR A 88 -3.00 -14.64 -9.71
N ALA A 89 -3.04 -13.41 -9.20
CA ALA A 89 -4.08 -12.44 -9.54
C ALA A 89 -3.50 -11.03 -9.67
N LEU A 90 -4.15 -10.21 -10.49
CA LEU A 90 -3.85 -8.78 -10.70
C LEU A 90 -2.39 -8.47 -11.10
N ASP A 91 -1.70 -9.42 -11.74
CA ASP A 91 -0.30 -9.27 -12.16
C ASP A 91 -0.15 -8.52 -13.50
N MET A 92 -1.22 -8.42 -14.30
CA MET A 92 -1.20 -7.75 -15.60
C MET A 92 -0.58 -6.34 -15.57
N PRO A 93 -0.95 -5.42 -14.65
CA PRO A 93 -0.44 -4.05 -14.70
C PRO A 93 1.10 -3.96 -14.58
N ILE A 94 1.72 -4.76 -13.72
CA ILE A 94 3.18 -4.74 -13.57
C ILE A 94 3.88 -5.32 -14.81
N TRP A 95 3.33 -6.39 -15.40
CA TRP A 95 3.87 -6.95 -16.64
C TRP A 95 3.77 -5.98 -17.82
N GLU A 96 2.71 -5.20 -17.86
CA GLU A 96 2.56 -4.16 -18.89
C GLU A 96 3.52 -2.99 -18.67
N VAL A 97 3.79 -2.58 -17.43
CA VAL A 97 4.85 -1.61 -17.10
C VAL A 97 6.23 -2.15 -17.47
N TYR A 98 6.48 -3.43 -17.25
CA TYR A 98 7.71 -4.08 -17.68
C TYR A 98 7.91 -4.02 -19.20
N LYS A 99 6.86 -4.27 -19.99
CA LYS A 99 6.90 -4.23 -21.46
C LYS A 99 7.04 -2.80 -21.99
N ASP A 100 6.35 -1.84 -21.38
CA ASP A 100 6.38 -0.44 -21.81
C ASP A 100 7.63 0.28 -21.27
N LYS A 101 8.70 0.31 -22.07
CA LYS A 101 9.95 0.98 -21.73
C LYS A 101 9.87 2.52 -21.79
N SER A 102 8.75 3.10 -22.21
CA SER A 102 8.53 4.54 -22.09
C SER A 102 8.20 4.99 -20.66
N ILE A 103 7.81 4.04 -19.79
CA ILE A 103 7.62 4.28 -18.37
C ILE A 103 8.99 4.21 -17.68
N THR A 104 9.53 5.34 -17.26
CA THR A 104 10.85 5.43 -16.62
C THR A 104 10.81 5.43 -15.09
N LEU A 105 9.63 5.62 -14.49
CA LEU A 105 9.48 5.59 -13.04
C LEU A 105 9.94 4.21 -12.50
N PRO A 106 10.85 4.18 -11.51
CA PRO A 106 11.22 2.96 -10.84
C PRO A 106 10.03 2.22 -10.21
N PHE A 107 10.17 0.90 -10.06
CA PHE A 107 9.15 0.07 -9.44
C PHE A 107 9.75 -1.04 -8.58
N CYS A 108 9.02 -1.47 -7.56
CA CYS A 108 9.29 -2.67 -6.77
C CYS A 108 8.01 -3.45 -6.55
N LEU A 109 8.11 -4.61 -5.89
CA LEU A 109 6.97 -5.48 -5.63
C LEU A 109 6.73 -5.63 -4.13
N GLY A 110 5.46 -5.80 -3.77
CA GLY A 110 5.05 -6.31 -2.47
C GLY A 110 4.20 -7.56 -2.66
N TRP A 111 4.39 -8.57 -1.82
CA TRP A 111 3.58 -9.79 -1.84
C TRP A 111 2.45 -9.67 -0.81
N GLY A 112 1.21 -9.60 -1.31
CA GLY A 112 0.01 -9.75 -0.49
C GLY A 112 -0.21 -11.22 -0.15
N ASN A 113 0.54 -11.75 0.81
CA ASN A 113 0.59 -13.17 1.16
C ASN A 113 -0.55 -13.62 2.08
N HIS A 114 -1.79 -13.28 1.75
CA HIS A 114 -2.98 -13.69 2.48
C HIS A 114 -4.05 -14.23 1.53
N SER A 115 -4.86 -15.15 2.03
CA SER A 115 -6.02 -15.68 1.31
C SER A 115 -6.99 -14.56 0.98
N TRP A 116 -7.62 -14.66 -0.19
CA TRP A 116 -8.71 -13.78 -0.56
C TRP A 116 -10.03 -14.40 -0.14
N GLU A 117 -10.83 -13.60 0.55
CA GLU A 117 -12.20 -13.94 0.92
C GLU A 117 -13.14 -12.99 0.20
N LYS A 118 -14.43 -13.31 0.11
CA LYS A 118 -15.43 -12.41 -0.47
C LYS A 118 -15.41 -11.03 0.18
N LYS A 119 -15.02 -10.98 1.46
CA LYS A 119 -14.83 -9.75 2.22
C LYS A 119 -13.68 -8.87 1.75
N THR A 120 -12.68 -9.39 1.06
CA THR A 120 -11.50 -8.63 0.63
C THR A 120 -11.87 -7.35 -0.13
N TRP A 121 -12.92 -7.39 -0.96
CA TRP A 121 -13.43 -6.22 -1.71
C TRP A 121 -14.86 -5.80 -1.35
N ASP A 122 -15.53 -6.54 -0.47
CA ASP A 122 -16.86 -6.21 0.08
C ASP A 122 -16.94 -6.62 1.55
N ASN A 123 -16.55 -5.71 2.46
CA ASN A 123 -16.48 -5.99 3.89
C ASN A 123 -17.84 -6.37 4.52
N ASN A 124 -18.97 -6.20 3.81
CA ASN A 124 -20.30 -6.61 4.26
C ASN A 124 -20.69 -8.02 3.81
N ALA A 125 -19.93 -8.65 2.92
CA ALA A 125 -20.19 -10.01 2.46
C ALA A 125 -20.03 -11.05 3.58
N LYS A 126 -20.60 -12.25 3.38
CA LYS A 126 -20.28 -13.40 4.25
C LYS A 126 -18.82 -13.80 4.03
N ASN A 127 -18.16 -14.31 5.07
CA ASN A 127 -16.82 -14.88 4.90
C ASN A 127 -16.95 -16.16 4.04
N GLU A 128 -16.39 -16.10 2.83
CA GLU A 128 -16.32 -17.19 1.86
C GLU A 128 -14.99 -17.08 1.13
N LEU A 129 -14.20 -18.15 1.13
CA LEU A 129 -12.87 -18.19 0.52
C LEU A 129 -12.99 -18.09 -1.01
N ILE A 130 -12.32 -17.10 -1.61
CA ILE A 130 -12.20 -16.92 -3.06
C ILE A 130 -10.96 -17.64 -3.58
N VAL A 131 -9.80 -17.33 -2.99
CA VAL A 131 -8.51 -17.94 -3.34
C VAL A 131 -7.72 -18.17 -2.06
N GLU A 132 -7.21 -19.39 -1.88
CA GLU A 132 -6.40 -19.77 -0.72
C GLU A 132 -4.93 -19.38 -0.93
N GLN A 133 -4.31 -18.74 0.05
CA GLN A 133 -2.86 -18.61 0.09
C GLN A 133 -2.22 -19.91 0.55
N LYS A 134 -1.37 -20.49 -0.28
CA LYS A 134 -0.62 -21.71 0.02
C LYS A 134 0.87 -21.42 0.16
N TYR A 135 1.52 -22.14 1.07
CA TYR A 135 2.96 -22.15 1.28
C TYR A 135 3.48 -23.55 0.94
N LEU A 136 3.92 -23.75 -0.31
CA LEU A 136 4.19 -25.07 -0.89
C LEU A 136 5.68 -25.46 -0.89
N GLY A 137 6.50 -24.76 -0.10
CA GLY A 137 7.93 -25.02 0.07
C GLY A 137 8.81 -24.55 -1.09
N GLU A 138 10.10 -24.89 -1.04
CA GLU A 138 11.15 -24.32 -1.89
C GLU A 138 10.91 -24.43 -3.40
N GLY A 139 10.27 -25.51 -3.85
CA GLY A 139 9.95 -25.71 -5.26
C GLY A 139 9.01 -24.64 -5.79
N ASP A 140 7.99 -24.28 -4.99
CA ASP A 140 7.06 -23.21 -5.33
C ASP A 140 7.68 -21.82 -5.15
N TYR A 141 8.49 -21.62 -4.11
CA TYR A 141 9.21 -20.35 -3.91
C TYR A 141 10.18 -20.06 -5.06
N SER A 142 10.82 -21.11 -5.58
CA SER A 142 11.66 -21.01 -6.78
C SER A 142 10.82 -20.67 -8.01
N LYS A 143 9.66 -21.32 -8.19
CA LYS A 143 8.73 -21.02 -9.28
C LYS A 143 8.31 -19.55 -9.25
N PHE A 144 7.93 -19.04 -8.08
CA PHE A 144 7.56 -17.64 -7.90
C PHE A 144 8.73 -16.71 -8.25
N PHE A 145 9.94 -16.99 -7.75
CA PHE A 145 11.13 -16.21 -8.07
C PHE A 145 11.39 -16.15 -9.57
N TYR A 146 11.41 -17.30 -10.27
CA TYR A 146 11.70 -17.33 -11.71
C TYR A 146 10.58 -16.70 -12.55
N THR A 147 9.33 -16.76 -12.10
CA THR A 147 8.24 -16.00 -12.71
C THR A 147 8.52 -14.49 -12.66
N MET A 148 9.02 -13.98 -11.53
CA MET A 148 9.28 -12.54 -11.35
C MET A 148 10.69 -12.10 -11.76
N LEU A 149 11.60 -13.03 -12.06
CA LEU A 149 13.01 -12.75 -12.39
C LEU A 149 13.21 -11.70 -13.49
N PRO A 150 12.43 -11.66 -14.59
CA PRO A 150 12.57 -10.61 -15.59
C PRO A 150 12.37 -9.20 -15.02
N LEU A 151 11.46 -9.05 -14.04
CA LEU A 151 11.23 -7.78 -13.35
C LEU A 151 12.44 -7.42 -12.48
N PHE A 152 13.00 -8.36 -11.74
CA PHE A 152 14.17 -8.13 -10.89
C PHE A 152 15.43 -7.76 -11.70
N LYS A 153 15.53 -8.25 -12.94
CA LYS A 153 16.61 -7.89 -13.88
C LYS A 153 16.39 -6.56 -14.59
N ASP A 154 15.20 -5.94 -14.49
CA ASP A 154 14.93 -4.63 -15.09
C ASP A 154 15.76 -3.54 -14.38
N GLU A 155 16.33 -2.62 -15.16
CA GLU A 155 17.14 -1.51 -14.64
C GLU A 155 16.31 -0.54 -13.79
N ARG A 156 15.00 -0.46 -14.05
CA ARG A 156 14.05 0.35 -13.29
C ARG A 156 13.64 -0.31 -11.97
N TYR A 157 14.08 -1.53 -11.68
CA TYR A 157 13.73 -2.18 -10.41
C TYR A 157 14.36 -1.42 -9.24
N PHE A 158 13.51 -0.96 -8.33
CA PHE A 158 13.91 -0.14 -7.20
C PHE A 158 14.76 -0.93 -6.20
N ARG A 159 15.88 -0.34 -5.80
CA ARG A 159 16.90 -0.96 -4.95
C ARG A 159 17.26 -0.07 -3.77
N VAL A 160 17.62 -0.72 -2.68
CA VAL A 160 18.13 -0.09 -1.46
C VAL A 160 19.47 -0.74 -1.15
N ASN A 161 20.56 0.04 -1.12
CA ASN A 161 21.91 -0.49 -0.95
C ASN A 161 22.24 -1.60 -1.98
N ASN A 162 21.89 -1.36 -3.26
CA ASN A 162 22.00 -2.32 -4.37
C ASN A 162 21.21 -3.63 -4.22
N LYS A 163 20.37 -3.77 -3.19
CA LYS A 163 19.50 -4.94 -3.00
C LYS A 163 18.10 -4.69 -3.57
N CYS A 164 17.49 -5.71 -4.16
CA CYS A 164 16.12 -5.65 -4.67
C CYS A 164 15.13 -5.41 -3.51
N PHE A 165 14.40 -4.31 -3.53
CA PHE A 165 13.41 -4.00 -2.48
C PHE A 165 12.15 -4.86 -2.66
N PHE A 166 11.71 -5.55 -1.60
CA PHE A 166 10.54 -6.40 -1.67
C PHE A 166 9.76 -6.41 -0.35
N ILE A 167 8.46 -6.13 -0.40
CA ILE A 167 7.57 -6.15 0.77
C ILE A 167 6.91 -7.53 0.93
N ILE A 168 6.75 -8.00 2.17
CA ILE A 168 5.86 -9.12 2.52
C ILE A 168 4.81 -8.60 3.51
N TYR A 169 3.53 -8.74 3.16
CA TYR A 169 2.43 -8.08 3.88
C TYR A 169 2.12 -8.70 5.25
N GLU A 170 2.10 -10.03 5.37
CA GLU A 170 1.92 -10.78 6.63
C GLU A 170 3.22 -11.51 6.98
N PRO A 171 4.22 -10.84 7.59
CA PRO A 171 5.54 -11.44 7.81
C PRO A 171 5.56 -12.60 8.82
N LEU A 172 4.52 -12.73 9.65
CA LEU A 172 4.47 -13.70 10.76
C LEU A 172 3.40 -14.79 10.61
N ASP A 173 2.48 -14.72 9.64
CA ASP A 173 1.36 -15.67 9.49
C ASP A 173 1.84 -17.12 9.32
N ASN A 174 2.92 -17.33 8.57
CA ASN A 174 3.65 -18.60 8.52
C ASN A 174 5.16 -18.38 8.60
N ALA A 175 5.65 -17.90 9.75
CA ALA A 175 7.03 -17.45 9.93
C ALA A 175 8.11 -18.45 9.47
N LYS A 176 7.87 -19.77 9.62
CA LYS A 176 8.82 -20.79 9.15
C LYS A 176 8.92 -20.83 7.62
N GLU A 177 7.78 -20.83 6.95
CA GLU A 177 7.72 -20.82 5.49
C GLU A 177 8.21 -19.49 4.90
N ILE A 178 7.92 -18.36 5.56
CA ILE A 178 8.46 -17.05 5.17
C ILE A 178 9.98 -17.02 5.31
N SER A 179 10.54 -17.60 6.37
CA SER A 179 11.99 -17.70 6.54
C SER A 179 12.64 -18.57 5.44
N ALA A 180 12.00 -19.69 5.08
CA ALA A 180 12.44 -20.56 3.99
C ALA A 180 12.35 -19.84 2.63
N PHE A 181 11.28 -19.08 2.39
CA PHE A 181 11.11 -18.24 1.21
C PHE A 181 12.23 -17.19 1.09
N ILE A 182 12.47 -16.41 2.14
CA ILE A 182 13.54 -15.38 2.18
C ILE A 182 14.89 -16.02 1.88
N THR A 183 15.22 -17.10 2.57
CA THR A 183 16.48 -17.83 2.38
C THR A 183 16.63 -18.29 0.93
N LYS A 184 15.57 -18.89 0.36
CA LYS A 184 15.58 -19.39 -1.01
C LYS A 184 15.75 -18.27 -2.02
N TRP A 185 15.07 -17.14 -1.83
CA TRP A 185 15.15 -16.01 -2.75
C TRP A 185 16.51 -15.32 -2.72
N ARG A 186 17.18 -15.23 -1.57
CA ARG A 186 18.55 -14.74 -1.49
C ARG A 186 19.55 -15.66 -2.21
N GLU A 187 19.39 -16.98 -2.06
CA GLU A 187 20.18 -17.99 -2.79
C GLU A 187 20.01 -17.80 -4.31
N LEU A 188 18.77 -17.72 -4.78
CA LEU A 188 18.45 -17.58 -6.20
C LEU A 188 18.88 -16.22 -6.76
N ALA A 189 18.77 -15.13 -5.99
CA ALA A 189 19.24 -13.81 -6.37
C ALA A 189 20.75 -13.79 -6.64
N THR A 190 21.52 -14.42 -5.75
CA THR A 190 22.96 -14.58 -5.90
C THR A 190 23.28 -15.42 -7.13
N LYS A 191 22.59 -16.55 -7.30
CA LYS A 191 22.78 -17.46 -8.45
C LYS A 191 22.52 -16.77 -9.79
N GLU A 192 21.48 -15.94 -9.87
CA GLU A 192 21.06 -15.25 -11.10
C GLU A 192 21.78 -13.92 -11.34
N GLY A 193 22.71 -13.53 -10.46
CA GLY A 193 23.52 -12.32 -10.61
C GLY A 193 22.75 -11.02 -10.39
N ILE A 194 21.64 -11.04 -9.65
CA ILE A 194 20.85 -9.84 -9.31
C ILE A 194 21.17 -9.27 -7.91
N GLY A 195 22.15 -9.87 -7.22
CA GLY A 195 22.60 -9.44 -5.89
C GLY A 195 21.83 -10.12 -4.77
N ASP A 196 21.26 -9.31 -3.88
CA ASP A 196 20.50 -9.74 -2.70
C ASP A 196 19.16 -8.98 -2.63
N PHE A 197 18.28 -9.36 -1.71
CA PHE A 197 17.02 -8.66 -1.43
C PHE A 197 17.09 -7.84 -0.14
N PHE A 198 16.42 -6.69 -0.17
CA PHE A 198 16.07 -5.92 1.02
C PHE A 198 14.61 -6.22 1.33
N PHE A 199 14.38 -7.21 2.19
CA PHE A 199 13.04 -7.65 2.57
C PHE A 199 12.46 -6.76 3.66
N VAL A 200 11.23 -6.30 3.45
CA VAL A 200 10.51 -5.44 4.40
C VAL A 200 9.21 -6.10 4.83
N GLY A 201 9.03 -6.32 6.13
CA GLY A 201 7.79 -6.83 6.71
C GLY A 201 6.88 -5.70 7.17
N LYS A 202 5.55 -5.89 7.09
CA LYS A 202 4.61 -4.97 7.74
C LYS A 202 4.64 -5.16 9.26
N ASP A 203 4.64 -4.06 10.00
CA ASP A 203 4.38 -4.06 11.45
C ASP A 203 3.49 -2.86 11.84
N PHE A 204 3.13 -2.80 13.11
CA PHE A 204 2.34 -1.74 13.72
C PHE A 204 2.96 -1.37 15.06
N ASP A 205 3.31 -0.10 15.24
CA ASP A 205 3.92 0.46 16.46
C ASP A 205 5.19 -0.30 16.87
N SER A 206 5.94 -0.84 15.88
CA SER A 206 7.12 -1.70 16.05
C SER A 206 6.95 -2.88 17.03
N ARG A 207 5.72 -3.32 17.27
CA ARG A 207 5.40 -4.26 18.36
C ARG A 207 6.04 -5.63 18.16
N ASP A 208 6.18 -6.05 16.91
CA ASP A 208 6.75 -7.34 16.56
C ASP A 208 8.04 -7.22 15.74
N LYS A 209 8.63 -6.01 15.67
CA LYS A 209 9.89 -5.70 14.96
C LYS A 209 10.95 -6.76 15.14
N ASP A 210 11.35 -7.04 16.38
CA ASP A 210 12.47 -7.96 16.64
C ASP A 210 12.14 -9.41 16.19
N LYS A 211 10.87 -9.81 16.28
CA LYS A 211 10.41 -11.11 15.78
C LYS A 211 10.47 -11.15 14.26
N ILE A 212 10.00 -10.11 13.59
CA ILE A 212 10.04 -10.01 12.12
C ILE A 212 11.49 -10.04 11.64
N LEU A 213 12.39 -9.25 12.25
CA LEU A 213 13.81 -9.27 11.90
C LEU A 213 14.45 -10.66 12.12
N SER A 214 14.06 -11.37 13.17
CA SER A 214 14.55 -12.73 13.44
C SER A 214 14.15 -13.78 12.38
N VAL A 215 13.09 -13.53 11.60
CA VAL A 215 12.67 -14.39 10.47
C VAL A 215 13.61 -14.26 9.27
N GLY A 216 14.36 -13.16 9.15
CA GLY A 216 15.33 -12.91 8.08
C GLY A 216 15.11 -11.59 7.32
N PHE A 217 14.11 -10.80 7.70
CA PHE A 217 13.84 -9.48 7.12
C PHE A 217 14.95 -8.47 7.42
N ASP A 218 15.19 -7.53 6.50
CA ASP A 218 16.16 -6.45 6.66
C ASP A 218 15.55 -5.26 7.43
N ALA A 219 14.24 -5.04 7.29
CA ALA A 219 13.51 -3.95 7.95
C ALA A 219 12.03 -4.27 8.13
N ILE A 220 11.35 -3.41 8.88
CA ILE A 220 9.89 -3.31 8.90
C ILE A 220 9.44 -1.98 8.29
N TYR A 221 8.20 -1.91 7.82
CA TYR A 221 7.49 -0.64 7.69
C TYR A 221 6.35 -0.60 8.71
N ASN A 222 6.22 0.53 9.40
CA ASN A 222 5.18 0.71 10.42
C ASN A 222 3.93 1.35 9.78
N ASP A 223 2.81 0.62 9.75
CA ASP A 223 1.51 1.11 9.25
C ASP A 223 0.70 1.73 10.41
N ASP A 224 1.19 2.87 10.92
CA ASP A 224 0.68 3.52 12.13
C ASP A 224 -0.45 4.54 11.87
N VAL A 225 -1.06 4.52 10.68
CA VAL A 225 -2.10 5.47 10.24
C VAL A 225 -3.24 5.59 11.26
N PHE A 226 -3.59 4.50 11.96
CA PHE A 226 -4.66 4.44 12.97
C PHE A 226 -4.21 4.41 14.42
N ASN A 227 -2.95 4.75 14.72
CA ASN A 227 -2.46 4.74 16.09
C ASN A 227 -3.24 5.67 17.03
N ILE A 228 -3.92 6.69 16.51
CA ILE A 228 -4.86 7.52 17.27
C ILE A 228 -5.90 6.67 18.02
N HIS A 229 -6.40 5.59 17.42
CA HIS A 229 -7.40 4.71 18.02
C HIS A 229 -6.86 4.02 19.30
N HIS A 230 -5.58 3.66 19.30
CA HIS A 230 -4.92 3.05 20.46
C HIS A 230 -4.75 4.04 21.63
N LYS A 231 -4.61 5.34 21.33
CA LYS A 231 -4.46 6.42 22.34
C LYS A 231 -5.80 6.93 22.92
N LEU A 232 -6.94 6.40 22.48
CA LEU A 232 -8.25 6.75 23.05
C LEU A 232 -8.47 6.14 24.43
N SER A 233 -9.16 6.90 25.29
CA SER A 233 -9.66 6.38 26.56
C SER A 233 -10.75 5.31 26.36
N LEU A 234 -10.93 4.44 27.34
CA LEU A 234 -11.93 3.37 27.29
C LEU A 234 -13.36 3.91 27.05
N LEU A 235 -13.72 5.02 27.71
CA LEU A 235 -15.00 5.69 27.53
C LEU A 235 -15.23 6.14 26.07
N LYS A 236 -14.21 6.73 25.42
CA LYS A 236 -14.29 7.12 24.01
C LYS A 236 -14.46 5.90 23.10
N LYS A 237 -13.74 4.80 23.36
CA LYS A 237 -13.88 3.55 22.59
C LYS A 237 -15.30 2.97 22.70
N VAL A 238 -15.89 2.98 23.90
CA VAL A 238 -17.27 2.55 24.12
C VAL A 238 -18.26 3.45 23.37
N LEU A 239 -18.08 4.77 23.42
CA LEU A 239 -18.93 5.72 22.69
C LEU A 239 -18.86 5.49 21.17
N LEU A 240 -17.66 5.37 20.61
CA LEU A 240 -17.48 5.10 19.17
C LEU A 240 -18.11 3.76 18.76
N LYS A 241 -17.97 2.73 19.61
CA LYS A 241 -18.64 1.44 19.39
C LYS A 241 -20.16 1.59 19.37
N PHE A 242 -20.74 2.34 20.32
CA PHE A 242 -22.17 2.61 20.36
C PHE A 242 -22.64 3.38 19.12
N GLN A 243 -21.92 4.44 18.72
CA GLN A 243 -22.23 5.20 17.50
C GLN A 243 -22.23 4.31 16.26
N ARG A 244 -21.25 3.42 16.13
CA ARG A 244 -21.15 2.48 15.01
C ARG A 244 -22.27 1.45 14.99
N GLU A 245 -22.49 0.76 16.12
CA GLU A 245 -23.41 -0.39 16.18
C GLU A 245 -24.87 0.03 16.27
N VAL A 246 -25.18 1.14 16.94
CA VAL A 246 -26.56 1.59 17.19
C VAL A 246 -26.96 2.72 16.24
N LEU A 247 -26.15 3.77 16.15
CA LEU A 247 -26.48 4.95 15.32
C LEU A 247 -26.07 4.78 13.85
N ARG A 248 -25.43 3.65 13.49
CA ARG A 248 -24.89 3.38 12.15
C ARG A 248 -23.97 4.51 11.67
N HIS A 249 -23.25 5.14 12.59
CA HIS A 249 -22.32 6.22 12.29
C HIS A 249 -20.88 5.70 12.32
N PRO A 250 -20.07 5.91 11.26
CA PRO A 250 -18.69 5.43 11.22
C PRO A 250 -17.82 6.05 12.31
N THR A 251 -16.67 5.42 12.56
CA THR A 251 -15.65 5.97 13.46
C THR A 251 -14.89 7.06 12.72
N VAL A 252 -14.99 8.31 13.17
CA VAL A 252 -14.40 9.46 12.49
C VAL A 252 -13.33 10.12 13.36
N PHE A 253 -12.15 10.36 12.79
CA PHE A 253 -11.08 11.15 13.39
C PHE A 253 -10.75 12.33 12.50
N LYS A 254 -10.50 13.52 13.08
CA LYS A 254 -9.94 14.63 12.30
C LYS A 254 -8.49 14.29 11.94
N TYR A 255 -8.12 14.46 10.67
CA TYR A 255 -6.76 14.16 10.20
C TYR A 255 -5.69 14.92 11.00
N LYS A 256 -5.94 16.21 11.31
CA LYS A 256 -5.05 17.04 12.13
C LYS A 256 -4.69 16.43 13.49
N ASP A 257 -5.60 15.63 14.06
CA ASP A 257 -5.41 15.00 15.36
C ASP A 257 -4.76 13.61 15.22
N ALA A 258 -4.93 12.96 14.07
CA ALA A 258 -4.36 11.65 13.77
C ALA A 258 -2.89 11.72 13.36
N LEU A 259 -2.48 12.75 12.60
CA LEU A 259 -1.14 12.84 12.01
C LEU A 259 0.01 12.71 13.03
N LYS A 260 -0.19 13.18 14.27
CA LYS A 260 0.81 13.12 15.34
C LYS A 260 1.10 11.70 15.86
N TYR A 261 0.33 10.72 15.41
CA TYR A 261 0.48 9.32 15.78
C TYR A 261 0.89 8.43 14.60
N MET A 262 0.94 8.98 13.38
CA MET A 262 1.30 8.22 12.16
C MET A 262 2.79 7.88 12.10
N ILE A 263 3.64 8.66 12.77
CA ILE A 263 5.08 8.45 12.83
C ILE A 263 5.48 8.40 14.30
N THR A 264 6.13 7.31 14.67
CA THR A 264 6.60 7.04 16.04
C THR A 264 8.11 7.26 16.13
N ASP A 265 8.65 7.44 17.34
CA ASP A 265 10.09 7.64 17.54
C ASP A 265 10.92 6.44 17.04
N ASP A 266 10.35 5.24 17.06
CA ASP A 266 11.00 4.03 16.55
C ASP A 266 11.32 4.11 15.05
N CYS A 267 10.59 4.93 14.29
CA CYS A 267 10.89 5.19 12.88
C CYS A 267 12.24 5.86 12.66
N LYS A 268 12.92 6.36 13.71
CA LYS A 268 14.31 6.83 13.64
C LYS A 268 15.32 5.69 13.51
N ASN A 269 14.94 4.45 13.83
CA ASN A 269 15.81 3.29 13.69
C ASN A 269 16.06 2.94 12.21
N ASP A 270 17.26 2.48 11.89
CA ASP A 270 17.71 2.11 10.54
C ASP A 270 16.87 1.02 9.87
N ASN A 271 16.23 0.18 10.66
CA ASN A 271 15.42 -0.97 10.24
C ASN A 271 13.92 -0.72 10.37
N VAL A 272 13.49 0.53 10.54
CA VAL A 272 12.07 0.91 10.60
C VAL A 272 11.79 2.00 9.57
N ILE A 273 10.93 1.70 8.60
CA ILE A 273 10.51 2.63 7.55
C ILE A 273 9.19 3.28 7.98
N PRO A 274 9.11 4.61 8.11
CA PRO A 274 7.86 5.29 8.40
C PRO A 274 6.87 5.17 7.23
N THR A 275 5.60 5.02 7.55
CA THR A 275 4.50 5.07 6.58
C THR A 275 3.64 6.30 6.82
N VAL A 276 3.29 7.00 5.74
CA VAL A 276 2.36 8.14 5.77
C VAL A 276 1.17 7.87 4.88
N ALA A 277 0.03 8.48 5.20
CA ALA A 277 -1.17 8.43 4.38
C ALA A 277 -1.76 9.84 4.17
N PRO A 278 -2.10 10.25 2.93
CA PRO A 278 -2.69 11.56 2.66
C PRO A 278 -4.13 11.69 3.17
N ASN A 279 -4.86 10.58 3.15
CA ASN A 279 -6.28 10.48 3.47
C ASN A 279 -6.62 9.02 3.82
N TRP A 280 -7.85 8.80 4.30
CA TRP A 280 -8.38 7.46 4.51
C TRP A 280 -9.90 7.49 4.73
N ASP A 281 -10.62 6.69 3.95
CA ASP A 281 -12.05 6.45 4.05
C ASP A 281 -12.42 5.10 3.42
N HIS A 282 -12.52 4.03 4.21
CA HIS A 282 -12.95 2.72 3.70
C HIS A 282 -14.47 2.51 3.72
N SER A 283 -15.25 3.59 3.81
CA SER A 283 -16.70 3.54 3.75
C SER A 283 -17.30 3.06 2.43
N PRO A 284 -16.65 3.19 1.25
CA PRO A 284 -17.14 2.57 0.02
C PRO A 284 -17.31 1.04 0.17
N ARG A 285 -16.41 0.39 0.91
CA ARG A 285 -16.47 -1.07 1.17
C ARG A 285 -17.29 -1.43 2.42
N SER A 286 -17.33 -0.56 3.42
CA SER A 286 -17.73 -0.94 4.79
C SER A 286 -18.91 -0.18 5.37
N GLY A 287 -19.39 0.87 4.68
CA GLY A 287 -20.45 1.74 5.17
C GLY A 287 -20.20 2.21 6.61
N ALA A 288 -21.19 2.05 7.48
CA ALA A 288 -21.12 2.45 8.88
C ALA A 288 -19.98 1.79 9.69
N ASN A 289 -19.42 0.68 9.23
CA ASN A 289 -18.29 0.03 9.91
C ASN A 289 -16.95 0.69 9.62
N ALA A 290 -16.93 1.77 8.84
CA ALA A 290 -15.70 2.45 8.44
C ALA A 290 -14.98 3.18 9.58
N ILE A 291 -13.65 3.21 9.47
CA ILE A 291 -12.82 4.24 10.07
C ILE A 291 -12.51 5.28 8.99
N ILE A 292 -12.70 6.55 9.33
CA ILE A 292 -12.58 7.69 8.41
C ILE A 292 -11.66 8.75 9.02
N LEU A 293 -10.70 9.23 8.23
CA LEU A 293 -9.98 10.46 8.49
C LEU A 293 -10.72 11.62 7.79
N GLU A 294 -11.24 12.54 8.60
CA GLU A 294 -12.00 13.70 8.13
C GLU A 294 -11.10 14.94 8.04
N ASP A 295 -11.42 15.85 7.11
CA ASP A 295 -10.67 17.11 6.89
C ASP A 295 -9.21 16.87 6.49
N CYS A 296 -8.97 15.90 5.61
CA CYS A 296 -7.67 15.58 4.99
C CYS A 296 -7.22 16.67 4.02
N GLN A 297 -7.02 17.91 4.49
CA GLN A 297 -6.49 18.97 3.63
C GLN A 297 -5.02 18.69 3.28
N PRO A 298 -4.55 18.97 2.04
CA PRO A 298 -3.16 18.76 1.64
C PRO A 298 -2.11 19.37 2.57
N LYS A 299 -2.40 20.50 3.22
CA LYS A 299 -1.51 21.14 4.21
C LYS A 299 -1.18 20.24 5.41
N TYR A 300 -2.08 19.33 5.79
CA TYR A 300 -1.81 18.39 6.89
C TYR A 300 -0.98 17.21 6.42
N PHE A 301 -1.20 16.77 5.17
CA PHE A 301 -0.33 15.78 4.55
C PHE A 301 1.10 16.33 4.36
N LYS A 302 1.24 17.61 3.96
CA LYS A 302 2.54 18.29 3.95
C LYS A 302 3.25 18.18 5.31
N LYS A 303 2.54 18.46 6.41
CA LYS A 303 3.09 18.36 7.77
C LYS A 303 3.56 16.96 8.14
N VAL A 304 2.81 15.91 7.78
CA VAL A 304 3.27 14.54 8.08
C VAL A 304 4.48 14.14 7.23
N LEU A 305 4.58 14.65 5.99
CA LEU A 305 5.76 14.49 5.14
C LEU A 305 6.99 15.22 5.69
N GLU A 306 6.83 16.44 6.22
CA GLU A 306 7.90 17.18 6.91
C GLU A 306 8.43 16.36 8.09
N ILE A 307 7.54 15.85 8.94
CA ILE A 307 7.90 14.97 10.07
C ILE A 307 8.61 13.71 9.57
N ALA A 308 8.12 13.09 8.47
CA ALA A 308 8.75 11.90 7.89
C ALA A 308 10.17 12.19 7.39
N LYS A 309 10.36 13.33 6.71
CA LYS A 309 11.66 13.79 6.21
C LYS A 309 12.64 13.97 7.37
N GLU A 310 12.27 14.72 8.41
CA GLU A 310 13.06 14.91 9.63
C GLU A 310 13.37 13.57 10.33
N THR A 311 12.40 12.66 10.36
CA THR A 311 12.56 11.34 11.02
C THR A 311 13.59 10.45 10.33
N VAL A 312 13.81 10.63 9.03
CA VAL A 312 14.75 9.79 8.26
C VAL A 312 16.01 10.52 7.85
N GLU A 313 16.16 11.81 8.12
CA GLU A 313 17.28 12.62 7.60
C GLU A 313 18.65 12.19 8.13
N HIS A 314 18.70 11.62 9.33
CA HIS A 314 19.94 11.15 9.97
C HIS A 314 20.36 9.74 9.54
N LYS A 315 19.51 9.02 8.79
CA LYS A 315 19.82 7.67 8.30
C LYS A 315 20.77 7.74 7.11
N ASP A 316 21.41 6.61 6.82
CA ASP A 316 22.13 6.44 5.55
C ASP A 316 21.25 6.83 4.36
N SER A 317 21.83 7.51 3.36
CA SER A 317 21.08 8.10 2.23
C SER A 317 20.19 7.09 1.51
N GLU A 318 20.65 5.84 1.38
CA GLU A 318 19.88 4.77 0.74
C GLU A 318 18.69 4.33 1.60
N LYS A 319 18.78 4.50 2.92
CA LYS A 319 17.75 4.14 3.91
C LYS A 319 16.86 5.30 4.34
N GLN A 320 17.00 6.49 3.75
CA GLN A 320 16.12 7.63 4.01
C GLN A 320 14.72 7.44 3.37
N LEU A 321 14.13 6.25 3.53
CA LEU A 321 12.93 5.77 2.88
C LEU A 321 11.68 6.17 3.66
N VAL A 322 10.64 6.51 2.93
CA VAL A 322 9.29 6.73 3.45
C VAL A 322 8.31 6.01 2.53
N ILE A 323 7.40 5.21 3.11
CA ILE A 323 6.31 4.60 2.36
C ILE A 323 5.10 5.53 2.39
N VAL A 324 4.49 5.76 1.23
CA VAL A 324 3.16 6.38 1.16
C VAL A 324 2.14 5.29 0.89
N LYS A 325 1.17 5.19 1.78
CA LYS A 325 -0.05 4.43 1.59
C LYS A 325 -1.12 5.46 1.23
N SER A 326 -1.53 5.61 -0.03
CA SER A 326 -1.02 4.92 -1.23
C SER A 326 -1.15 5.81 -2.48
N TRP A 327 -0.71 5.33 -3.65
CA TRP A 327 -0.92 6.03 -4.92
C TRP A 327 -2.41 6.10 -5.27
N ASN A 328 -3.10 4.96 -5.31
CA ASN A 328 -4.40 4.82 -5.97
C ASN A 328 -5.39 3.89 -5.24
N GLU A 329 -5.40 3.78 -3.92
CA GLU A 329 -6.33 2.90 -3.20
C GLU A 329 -7.69 3.58 -2.93
N TRP A 330 -8.37 3.95 -4.01
CA TRP A 330 -9.62 4.72 -4.01
C TRP A 330 -10.75 4.08 -3.18
N GLY A 331 -10.84 2.75 -3.11
CA GLY A 331 -11.88 2.08 -2.30
C GLY A 331 -11.65 2.18 -0.79
N GLU A 332 -10.46 2.61 -0.38
CA GLU A 332 -10.14 3.00 0.99
C GLU A 332 -10.03 4.53 1.14
N GLY A 333 -10.48 5.30 0.14
CA GLY A 333 -10.35 6.75 0.12
C GLY A 333 -8.89 7.21 0.28
N ASN A 334 -7.94 6.31 0.04
CA ASN A 334 -6.53 6.47 0.33
C ASN A 334 -5.74 6.57 -0.97
N HIS A 335 -5.53 7.79 -1.45
CA HIS A 335 -4.91 8.02 -2.75
C HIS A 335 -4.16 9.34 -2.78
N LEU A 336 -2.98 9.31 -3.40
CA LEU A 336 -2.25 10.50 -3.87
C LEU A 336 -2.80 11.02 -5.20
N GLU A 337 -3.42 10.14 -5.99
CA GLU A 337 -3.96 10.51 -7.29
C GLU A 337 -4.94 11.69 -7.20
N PRO A 338 -4.90 12.62 -8.18
CA PRO A 338 -5.75 13.80 -8.14
C PRO A 338 -7.25 13.48 -8.12
N ASP A 339 -7.96 14.05 -7.14
CA ASP A 339 -9.43 14.05 -7.07
C ASP A 339 -10.01 15.42 -7.41
N ARG A 340 -11.34 15.50 -7.52
CA ARG A 340 -12.02 16.77 -7.81
C ARG A 340 -12.01 17.79 -6.67
N LYS A 341 -11.70 17.39 -5.43
CA LYS A 341 -11.78 18.27 -4.25
C LYS A 341 -10.47 18.99 -3.99
N TYR A 342 -9.37 18.26 -4.04
CA TYR A 342 -8.02 18.75 -3.76
C TYR A 342 -7.14 18.80 -5.01
N GLY A 343 -7.59 18.27 -6.15
CA GLY A 343 -6.81 18.27 -7.39
C GLY A 343 -5.45 17.64 -7.14
N ARG A 344 -4.39 18.35 -7.54
CA ARG A 344 -3.00 17.91 -7.34
C ARG A 344 -2.43 18.25 -5.96
N GLY A 345 -3.24 18.74 -5.01
CA GLY A 345 -2.76 19.28 -3.75
C GLY A 345 -1.86 18.33 -2.94
N TYR A 346 -2.16 17.03 -2.90
CA TYR A 346 -1.28 16.06 -2.23
C TYR A 346 0.06 15.87 -2.94
N LEU A 347 0.06 15.89 -4.28
CA LEU A 347 1.27 15.83 -5.07
C LEU A 347 2.10 17.11 -4.87
N GLU A 348 1.46 18.27 -4.90
CA GLU A 348 2.10 19.56 -4.61
C GLU A 348 2.74 19.59 -3.22
N ALA A 349 2.07 19.01 -2.21
CA ALA A 349 2.63 18.85 -0.88
C ALA A 349 3.92 18.01 -0.88
N ILE A 350 3.98 16.91 -1.65
CA ILE A 350 5.22 16.13 -1.82
C ILE A 350 6.31 17.00 -2.45
N ARG A 351 6.00 17.65 -3.58
CA ARG A 351 6.96 18.46 -4.32
C ARG A 351 7.55 19.59 -3.46
N ASP A 352 6.72 20.23 -2.64
CA ASP A 352 7.16 21.30 -1.76
C ASP A 352 8.16 20.77 -0.71
N VAL A 353 7.85 19.66 -0.03
CA VAL A 353 8.74 19.04 0.97
C VAL A 353 10.05 18.54 0.34
N MET A 354 9.97 18.01 -0.88
CA MET A 354 11.16 17.55 -1.61
C MET A 354 12.06 18.70 -2.08
N ARG A 355 11.49 19.89 -2.36
CA ARG A 355 12.25 21.09 -2.78
C ARG A 355 12.83 21.90 -1.62
N GLU A 356 12.24 21.80 -0.43
CA GLU A 356 12.71 22.47 0.80
C GLU A 356 13.99 21.80 1.38
N GLY A 357 14.97 21.44 0.54
CA GLY A 357 16.20 20.74 0.91
C GLY A 357 17.38 21.20 0.07
#